data_AF-A0A2V6A241-F1
#
_entry.id   AF-A0A2V6A241-F1
#
_cell.length_a   1.000
_cell.length_b   1.000
_cell.length_c   1.000
_cell.angle_alpha   90.00
_cell.angle_beta   90.00
_cell.angle_gamma   90.00
#
_symmetry.space_group_name_H-M   'P 1'
#
loop_
_entity.id
_entity.type
_entity.pdbx_description
1 polymer ?
#
loop_
_entity_poly.entity_id
_entity_poly.type
_entity_poly.pdbx_seq_one_letter_code
_entity_poly.pdbx_strand_id
1 'polypeptide(L)'
;MAFSRTAALECLRRAHEQDRLAHAYLISGPPGSGKQRLAAELASLVNGTQPSDIFSTKAREIFIAQPESKSRRIVIEQIRDLEHALQMRAANGRQKVAIISDADRLQSQAANAFLKTLEEPPK
;
A
#
# COMPACT_ATOMS: atom_id res chain seq x y z
N MET A 1 16.44 1.03 -12.41
CA MET A 1 16.10 0.12 -13.52
C MET A 1 14.60 0.19 -13.74
N ALA A 2 14.15 0.31 -14.99
CA ALA A 2 12.71 0.26 -15.30
C ALA A 2 12.31 -1.21 -15.49
N PHE A 3 11.38 -1.69 -14.69
CA PHE A 3 10.82 -3.05 -14.83
C PHE A 3 9.49 -2.98 -15.58
N SER A 4 9.20 -4.01 -16.38
CA SER A 4 7.81 -4.25 -16.79
C SER A 4 6.99 -4.67 -15.55
N ARG A 5 5.68 -4.39 -15.56
CA ARG A 5 4.77 -4.80 -14.49
C ARG A 5 4.90 -6.29 -14.15
N THR A 6 5.00 -7.14 -15.16
CA THR A 6 5.13 -8.59 -15.00
C THR A 6 6.45 -8.98 -14.36
N ALA A 7 7.57 -8.41 -14.81
CA ALA A 7 8.89 -8.68 -14.23
C ALA A 7 8.96 -8.22 -12.77
N ALA A 8 8.38 -7.05 -12.44
CA ALA A 8 8.30 -6.57 -11.07
C ALA A 8 7.48 -7.52 -10.19
N LEU A 9 6.35 -8.02 -10.69
CA LEU A 9 5.52 -8.97 -9.96
C LEU A 9 6.23 -10.30 -9.71
N GLU A 10 6.99 -10.82 -10.68
CA GLU A 10 7.78 -12.04 -10.50
C GLU A 10 8.87 -11.88 -9.42
N CYS A 11 9.56 -10.74 -9.41
CA CYS A 11 10.53 -10.44 -8.35
C CYS A 11 9.86 -10.41 -6.97
N LEU A 12 8.69 -9.79 -6.84
CA LEU A 12 7.92 -9.74 -5.59
C LEU A 12 7.43 -11.12 -5.16
N ARG A 13 6.99 -11.96 -6.11
CA ARG A 13 6.60 -13.36 -5.83
C ARG A 13 7.75 -14.17 -5.27
N ARG A 14 8.92 -14.11 -5.92
CA ARG A 14 10.12 -14.80 -5.43
C ARG A 14 10.54 -14.31 -4.05
N ALA A 15 10.45 -13.01 -3.79
CA ALA A 15 10.75 -12.45 -2.48
C ALA A 15 9.76 -12.94 -1.41
N HIS A 16 8.48 -13.14 -1.75
CA HIS A 16 7.49 -13.69 -0.85
C HIS A 16 7.72 -15.16 -0.52
N GLU A 17 8.00 -15.98 -1.53
CA GLU A 17 8.32 -17.40 -1.34
C GLU A 17 9.57 -17.61 -0.47
N GLN A 18 10.50 -16.66 -0.48
CA GLN A 18 11.72 -16.67 0.32
C GLN A 18 11.58 -16.00 1.70
N ASP A 19 10.38 -15.53 2.08
CA ASP A 19 10.14 -14.76 3.31
C ASP A 19 11.06 -13.51 3.44
N ARG A 20 11.24 -12.82 2.31
CA ARG A 20 12.12 -11.65 2.15
C ARG A 20 11.37 -10.42 1.63
N LEU A 21 10.04 -10.42 1.72
CA LEU A 21 9.28 -9.22 1.39
C LEU A 21 9.61 -8.11 2.39
N ALA A 22 10.00 -6.94 1.88
CA ALA A 22 10.07 -5.73 2.69
C ALA A 22 8.68 -5.32 3.19
N HIS A 23 8.64 -4.62 4.31
CA HIS A 23 7.41 -4.08 4.90
C HIS A 23 6.81 -2.91 4.09
N ALA A 24 7.61 -2.26 3.24
CA ALA A 24 7.18 -1.13 2.42
C ALA A 24 7.81 -1.15 1.02
N TYR A 25 7.03 -0.74 0.02
CA TYR A 25 7.45 -0.64 -1.37
C TYR A 25 6.99 0.68 -2.00
N LEU A 26 7.90 1.37 -2.68
CA LEU A 26 7.60 2.54 -3.50
C LEU A 26 7.49 2.13 -4.97
N ILE A 27 6.30 2.28 -5.56
CA ILE A 27 6.04 1.99 -6.97
C ILE A 27 5.97 3.31 -7.73
N SER A 28 6.97 3.57 -8.59
CA SER A 28 7.05 4.80 -9.40
C SER A 28 7.12 4.47 -10.90
N GLY A 29 6.69 5.43 -11.73
CA GLY A 29 6.66 5.28 -13.19
C GLY A 29 5.64 6.19 -13.86
N PRO A 30 5.67 6.30 -15.21
CA PRO A 30 4.79 7.19 -15.97
C PRO A 30 3.30 6.82 -15.82
N PRO A 31 2.37 7.73 -16.13
CA PRO A 31 0.94 7.42 -16.22
C PRO A 31 0.70 6.24 -17.17
N GLY A 32 -0.23 5.35 -16.82
CA GLY A 32 -0.53 4.17 -17.64
C GLY A 32 0.44 2.98 -17.51
N SER A 33 1.55 3.09 -16.76
CA SER A 33 2.49 1.96 -16.56
C SER A 33 1.94 0.79 -15.71
N GLY A 34 0.71 0.90 -15.20
CA GLY A 34 0.05 -0.15 -14.42
C GLY A 34 0.45 -0.19 -12.94
N LYS A 35 0.99 0.91 -12.38
CA LYS A 35 1.37 1.03 -10.95
C LYS A 35 0.28 0.55 -10.00
N GLN A 36 -0.96 0.99 -10.24
CA GLN A 36 -2.11 0.63 -9.42
C GLN A 36 -2.44 -0.87 -9.49
N ARG A 37 -2.27 -1.50 -10.67
CA ARG A 37 -2.44 -2.95 -10.81
C ARG A 37 -1.34 -3.70 -10.08
N LEU A 38 -0.10 -3.24 -10.16
CA LEU A 38 1.02 -3.86 -9.44
C LEU A 38 0.81 -3.78 -7.92
N ALA A 39 0.36 -2.63 -7.42
CA ALA A 39 0.02 -2.45 -6.00
C ALA A 39 -1.08 -3.42 -5.56
N ALA A 40 -2.14 -3.58 -6.37
CA ALA A 40 -3.18 -4.57 -6.10
C ALA A 40 -2.66 -6.01 -6.15
N GLU A 41 -1.84 -6.37 -7.14
CA GLU A 41 -1.29 -7.73 -7.22
C GLU A 41 -0.38 -8.06 -6.02
N LEU A 42 0.41 -7.10 -5.55
CA LEU A 42 1.22 -7.25 -4.34
C LEU A 42 0.34 -7.39 -3.09
N ALA A 43 -0.65 -6.52 -2.93
CA ALA A 43 -1.58 -6.58 -1.80
C ALA A 43 -2.41 -7.88 -1.81
N SER A 44 -2.76 -8.38 -2.98
CA SER A 44 -3.44 -9.67 -3.18
C SER A 44 -2.57 -10.84 -2.74
N LEU A 45 -1.28 -10.79 -3.08
CA LEU A 45 -0.32 -11.82 -2.72
C LEU A 45 -0.09 -11.91 -1.21
N VAL A 46 -0.12 -10.77 -0.50
CA VAL A 46 0.12 -10.67 0.94
C VAL A 46 -1.15 -11.00 1.76
N ASN A 47 -2.31 -10.46 1.37
CA ASN A 47 -3.56 -10.59 2.14
C ASN A 47 -4.52 -11.67 1.59
N GLY A 48 -4.23 -12.25 0.43
CA GLY A 48 -5.08 -13.27 -0.21
C GLY A 48 -6.40 -12.73 -0.79
N THR A 49 -6.62 -11.41 -0.78
CA THR A 49 -7.80 -10.77 -1.40
C THR A 49 -7.63 -10.72 -2.91
N GLN A 50 -8.67 -10.95 -3.71
CA GLN A 50 -8.56 -10.88 -5.17
C GLN A 50 -8.19 -9.48 -5.64
N PRO A 51 -7.31 -9.31 -6.65
CA PRO A 51 -6.83 -8.00 -7.09
C PRO A 51 -7.95 -7.04 -7.52
N SER A 52 -9.06 -7.57 -8.05
CA SER A 52 -10.25 -6.79 -8.45
C SER A 52 -11.02 -6.19 -7.26
N ASP A 53 -10.94 -6.83 -6.09
CA ASP A 53 -11.70 -6.44 -4.90
C ASP A 53 -10.92 -5.46 -4.01
N ILE A 54 -9.63 -5.23 -4.28
CA ILE A 54 -8.74 -4.43 -3.43
C ILE A 54 -9.14 -2.96 -3.36
N PHE A 55 -9.51 -2.37 -4.49
CA PHE A 55 -10.03 -1.01 -4.56
C PHE A 55 -11.56 -0.95 -4.38
N SER A 56 -12.18 -2.05 -3.95
CA SER A 56 -13.61 -2.16 -3.71
C SER A 56 -13.90 -2.16 -2.21
N THR A 57 -15.17 -1.92 -1.85
CA THR A 57 -15.65 -1.96 -0.45
C THR A 57 -15.58 -3.35 0.18
N LYS A 58 -15.25 -4.38 -0.61
CA LYS A 58 -15.09 -5.77 -0.17
C LYS A 58 -13.69 -6.10 0.35
N ALA A 59 -12.72 -5.21 0.17
CA ALA A 59 -11.36 -5.41 0.65
C ALA A 59 -11.34 -5.46 2.18
N ARG A 60 -10.99 -6.61 2.75
CA ARG A 60 -10.81 -6.76 4.21
C ARG A 60 -9.33 -6.56 4.54
N GLU A 61 -9.05 -5.86 5.64
CA GLU A 61 -7.67 -5.60 6.10
C GLU A 61 -6.80 -4.84 5.08
N ILE A 62 -7.43 -4.11 4.15
CA ILE A 62 -6.76 -3.24 3.19
C ILE A 62 -7.25 -1.82 3.41
N PHE A 63 -6.30 -0.91 3.58
CA PHE A 63 -6.55 0.51 3.83
C PHE A 63 -5.99 1.33 2.68
N ILE A 64 -6.80 2.22 2.12
CA ILE A 64 -6.40 3.03 0.97
C ILE A 64 -6.48 4.51 1.34
N ALA A 65 -5.36 5.21 1.22
CA ALA A 65 -5.31 6.66 1.26
C ALA A 65 -5.14 7.19 -0.17
N GLN A 66 -5.96 8.16 -0.54
CA GLN A 66 -5.92 8.78 -1.86
C GLN A 66 -6.27 10.26 -1.77
N PRO A 67 -5.79 11.10 -2.71
CA PRO A 67 -6.07 12.53 -2.65
C PRO A 67 -7.56 12.83 -2.64
N GLU A 68 -8.02 13.63 -1.69
CA GLU A 68 -9.43 14.01 -1.63
C GLU A 68 -9.81 14.96 -2.78
N SER A 69 -10.98 14.74 -3.39
CA SER A 69 -11.43 15.46 -4.58
C SER A 69 -11.44 16.99 -4.44
N LYS A 70 -11.58 17.52 -3.21
CA LYS A 70 -11.61 18.96 -2.95
C LYS A 70 -10.21 19.59 -2.87
N SER A 71 -9.26 18.93 -2.21
CA SER A 71 -7.93 19.47 -1.94
C SER A 71 -6.86 18.96 -2.90
N ARG A 72 -7.11 17.83 -3.58
CA ARG A 72 -6.12 17.06 -4.37
C ARG A 72 -4.83 16.77 -3.56
N ARG A 73 -4.98 16.61 -2.24
CA ARG A 73 -3.90 16.34 -1.29
C ARG A 73 -4.31 15.22 -0.35
N ILE A 74 -3.31 14.54 0.20
CA ILE A 74 -3.48 13.58 1.30
C ILE A 74 -3.08 14.30 2.58
N VAL A 75 -4.05 14.49 3.47
CA VAL A 75 -3.89 15.21 4.73
C VAL A 75 -3.36 14.28 5.83
N ILE A 76 -2.85 14.87 6.91
CA ILE A 76 -2.31 14.12 8.05
C ILE A 76 -3.36 13.22 8.71
N GLU A 77 -4.63 13.63 8.76
CA GLU A 77 -5.72 12.86 9.37
C GLU A 77 -5.91 11.51 8.68
N GLN A 78 -5.92 11.47 7.34
CA GLN A 78 -6.01 10.23 6.57
C GLN A 78 -4.86 9.26 6.87
N ILE A 79 -3.64 9.79 7.05
CA ILE A 79 -2.48 8.97 7.40
C ILE A 79 -2.61 8.43 8.83
N ARG A 80 -3.05 9.26 9.79
CA ARG A 80 -3.25 8.82 11.18
C ARG A 80 -4.34 7.75 11.29
N ASP A 81 -5.43 7.90 10.54
CA ASP A 81 -6.51 6.90 10.52
C ASP A 81 -6.00 5.57 9.95
N LEU A 82 -5.17 5.65 8.90
CA LEU A 82 -4.52 4.49 8.29
C LEU A 82 -3.54 3.82 9.28
N GLU A 83 -2.68 4.58 9.94
CA GLU A 83 -1.73 4.08 10.95
C GLU A 83 -2.46 3.40 12.11
N HIS A 84 -3.51 4.03 12.62
CA HIS A 84 -4.33 3.48 13.70
C HIS A 84 -4.98 2.17 13.28
N ALA A 85 -5.50 2.09 12.06
CA ALA A 85 -6.08 0.87 11.53
C ALA A 85 -5.04 -0.24 11.35
N LEU A 86 -3.79 0.08 10.97
CA LEU A 86 -2.68 -0.87 10.90
C LEU A 86 -2.25 -1.39 12.28
N GLN A 87 -2.29 -0.55 13.32
CA GLN A 87 -1.89 -0.91 14.68
C GLN A 87 -2.90 -1.81 15.41
N MET A 88 -4.17 -1.79 14.99
CA MET A 88 -5.17 -2.70 15.57
C MET A 88 -4.84 -4.17 15.27
N ARG A 89 -5.39 -5.11 16.03
CA ARG A 89 -5.27 -6.54 15.68
C ARG A 89 -6.00 -6.81 14.36
N ALA A 90 -5.40 -7.65 13.51
CA ALA A 90 -6.06 -8.09 12.28
C ALA A 90 -7.19 -9.07 12.59
N ALA A 91 -8.33 -8.91 11.92
CA ALA A 91 -9.39 -9.90 11.99
C ALA A 91 -8.96 -11.16 11.22
N ASN A 92 -9.06 -12.32 11.86
CA ASN A 92 -8.85 -13.63 11.24
C ASN A 92 -7.41 -13.92 10.77
N GLY A 93 -6.39 -13.31 11.39
CA GLY A 93 -4.98 -13.65 11.13
C GLY A 93 -4.46 -13.25 9.74
N ARG A 94 -5.18 -12.37 9.04
CA ARG A 94 -4.74 -11.82 7.74
C ARG A 94 -3.71 -10.71 7.92
N GLN A 95 -2.83 -10.54 6.94
CA GLN A 95 -1.89 -9.42 6.92
C GLN A 95 -2.60 -8.13 6.50
N LYS A 96 -2.34 -7.05 7.25
CA LYS A 96 -2.87 -5.73 6.93
C LYS A 96 -2.02 -5.06 5.86
N VAL A 97 -2.67 -4.44 4.88
CA VAL A 97 -1.98 -3.76 3.79
C VAL A 97 -2.50 -2.33 3.66
N ALA A 98 -1.58 -1.36 3.68
CA ALA A 98 -1.87 0.02 3.36
C ALA A 98 -1.41 0.36 1.94
N ILE A 99 -2.27 1.04 1.19
CA ILE A 99 -1.97 1.52 -0.17
C ILE A 99 -2.17 3.03 -0.18
N ILE A 100 -1.11 3.78 -0.47
CA ILE A 100 -1.16 5.23 -0.65
C ILE A 100 -1.08 5.51 -2.15
N SER A 101 -2.21 5.90 -2.74
CA SER A 101 -2.29 6.31 -4.14
C SER A 101 -1.77 7.75 -4.28
N ASP A 102 -0.95 8.01 -5.30
CA ASP A 102 -0.36 9.34 -5.55
C ASP A 102 0.36 9.92 -4.31
N ALA A 103 1.33 9.16 -3.79
CA ALA A 103 2.09 9.52 -2.58
C ALA A 103 2.81 10.89 -2.68
N ASP A 104 3.09 11.40 -3.89
CA ASP A 104 3.58 12.77 -4.12
C ASP A 104 2.59 13.87 -3.67
N ARG A 105 1.33 13.51 -3.45
CA ARG A 105 0.27 14.39 -2.95
C ARG A 105 0.18 14.43 -1.42
N LEU A 106 1.03 13.69 -0.71
CA LEU A 106 1.17 13.81 0.74
C LEU A 106 1.60 15.23 1.12
N GLN A 107 0.91 15.79 2.11
CA GLN A 107 1.39 17.01 2.76
C GLN A 107 2.63 16.67 3.62
N SER A 108 3.53 17.63 3.80
CA SER A 108 4.78 17.41 4.56
C SER A 108 4.51 16.85 5.97
N GLN A 109 3.45 17.33 6.63
CA GLN A 109 3.05 16.84 7.95
C GLN A 109 2.57 15.39 7.91
N ALA A 110 1.84 15.00 6.86
CA ALA A 110 1.37 13.64 6.65
C ALA A 110 2.53 12.67 6.35
N ALA A 111 3.46 13.09 5.48
CA ALA A 111 4.67 12.33 5.18
C ALA A 111 5.52 12.10 6.44
N ASN A 112 5.74 13.15 7.23
CA ASN A 112 6.53 13.06 8.47
C ASN A 112 5.88 12.17 9.54
N ALA A 113 4.55 12.16 9.64
CA ALA A 113 3.85 11.23 10.52
C ALA A 113 4.12 9.78 10.09
N PHE A 114 3.98 9.51 8.79
CA PHE A 114 4.15 8.19 8.21
C PHE A 114 5.56 7.61 8.34
N LEU A 115 6.59 8.46 8.41
CA LEU A 115 7.98 8.01 8.59
C LEU A 115 8.14 7.12 9.82
N LYS A 116 7.49 7.46 10.94
CA LYS A 116 7.58 6.65 12.17
C LYS A 116 7.05 5.24 11.96
N THR A 117 5.94 5.09 11.24
CA THR A 117 5.34 3.79 10.94
C THR A 117 6.16 2.99 9.92
N LEU A 118 6.88 3.66 9.02
CA LEU A 118 7.81 3.00 8.11
C LEU A 118 9.08 2.52 8.83
N GLU A 119 9.58 3.27 9.81
CA GLU A 119 10.75 2.89 10.60
C GLU A 119 10.43 1.73 11.56
N GLU A 120 9.24 1.73 12.16
CA GLU A 120 8.79 0.73 13.12
C GLU A 120 7.43 0.15 12.71
N PRO A 121 7.38 -0.79 11.76
CA PRO A 121 6.12 -1.36 11.31
C PRO A 121 5.44 -2.18 12.43
N PRO A 122 4.10 -2.10 12.55
CA PRO A 122 3.36 -2.93 13.49
C PRO A 122 3.54 -4.43 13.16
N LYS A 123 3.70 -5.25 14.20
CA LYS A 123 3.88 -6.71 14.10
C LYS A 123 2.58 -7.47 14.20
#